data_AF-A0A2V4H5L0-F1
#
_entry.id   AF-A0A2V4H5L0-F1
#
_cell.length_a   1.000
_cell.length_b   1.000
_cell.length_c   1.000
_cell.angle_alpha   90.00
_cell.angle_beta   90.00
_cell.angle_gamma   90.00
#
_symmetry.space_group_name_H-M   'P 1'
#
loop_
_entity.id
_entity.type
_entity.pdbx_description
1 polymer ?
#
loop_
_entity_poly.entity_id
_entity_poly.type
_entity_poly.pdbx_seq_one_letter_code
_entity_poly.pdbx_strand_id
1 'polypeptide(L)'
;MHLLPAVVGHSIGKGEKMKIHKYQPGTFIEVDDMAGGRRVGMVCKDGVTFWDLLDSERCTPLTIHPSMHPQALGTLVQFSQDKGLVSATQALVAYLQTSGDTRLTEDPLFVMRALWFIAKKAITGHVPDSATLSWACEQARAQEQAAARIHHLAGQYCSG
;
A
#
# COMPACT_ATOMS: atom_id res chain seq x y z
N MET A 1 20.84 -0.31 14.73
CA MET A 1 20.01 -0.22 15.96
C MET A 1 18.56 -0.49 15.57
N HIS A 2 18.00 -1.64 15.94
CA HIS A 2 16.58 -1.95 15.74
C HIS A 2 15.76 -1.28 16.85
N LEU A 3 14.91 -0.32 16.49
CA LEU A 3 13.92 0.25 17.40
C LEU A 3 12.65 -0.62 17.33
N LEU A 4 12.38 -1.35 18.40
CA LEU A 4 11.13 -2.07 18.63
C LEU A 4 9.99 -1.05 18.87
N PRO A 5 8.74 -1.35 18.46
CA PRO A 5 7.59 -0.50 18.73
C PRO A 5 7.27 -0.46 20.23
N ALA A 6 7.01 0.74 20.75
CA ALA A 6 6.65 0.97 22.15
C ALA A 6 5.16 0.66 22.39
N VAL A 7 4.89 -0.23 23.35
CA VAL A 7 3.55 -0.60 23.81
C VAL A 7 3.19 0.27 25.02
N VAL A 8 2.17 1.13 24.90
CA VAL A 8 1.61 1.88 26.04
C VAL A 8 0.30 1.21 26.46
N GLY A 9 0.28 0.59 27.64
CA GLY A 9 -0.87 -0.11 28.18
C GLY A 9 -1.51 0.65 29.36
N HIS A 10 -2.82 0.92 29.28
CA HIS A 10 -3.66 1.19 30.44
C HIS A 10 -4.63 0.02 30.65
N SER A 11 -4.81 -0.42 31.89
CA SER A 11 -5.57 -1.62 32.30
C SER A 11 -7.04 -1.30 32.62
N ILE A 12 -7.98 -2.13 32.13
CA ILE A 12 -9.37 -2.37 32.60
C ILE A 12 -9.78 -3.76 32.03
N GLY A 13 -10.48 -4.57 32.83
CA GLY A 13 -10.67 -6.02 32.67
C GLY A 13 -11.76 -6.50 31.69
N LYS A 14 -11.78 -7.85 31.55
CA LYS A 14 -12.72 -8.75 30.84
C LYS A 14 -13.50 -8.16 29.65
N GLY A 15 -12.84 -8.24 28.50
CA GLY A 15 -13.32 -7.95 27.15
C GLY A 15 -12.04 -7.89 26.33
N GLU A 16 -11.90 -8.73 25.31
CA GLU A 16 -10.68 -8.82 24.53
C GLU A 16 -10.35 -7.42 23.98
N LYS A 17 -9.32 -6.77 24.55
CA LYS A 17 -8.95 -5.41 24.19
C LYS A 17 -8.49 -5.44 22.74
N MET A 18 -9.31 -4.88 21.85
CA MET A 18 -8.91 -4.57 20.49
C MET A 18 -7.72 -3.60 20.59
N LYS A 19 -6.50 -4.12 20.47
CA LYS A 19 -5.28 -3.32 20.47
C LYS A 19 -5.22 -2.60 19.13
N ILE A 20 -5.55 -1.31 19.15
CA ILE A 20 -5.34 -0.43 17.99
C ILE A 20 -3.84 -0.40 17.73
N HIS A 21 -3.40 -1.06 16.67
CA HIS A 21 -2.01 -1.03 16.23
C HIS A 21 -1.76 0.28 15.51
N LYS A 22 -0.77 1.04 16.00
CA LYS A 22 -0.35 2.29 15.37
C LYS A 22 0.84 2.02 14.46
N TYR A 23 0.72 2.43 13.21
CA TYR A 23 1.75 2.36 12.19
C TYR A 23 2.47 3.71 12.06
N GLN A 24 3.70 3.70 11.57
CA GLN A 24 4.42 4.93 11.26
C GLN A 24 3.75 5.63 10.06
N PRO A 25 3.44 6.94 10.15
CA PRO A 25 2.90 7.70 9.02
C PRO A 25 3.73 7.55 7.74
N GLY A 26 3.07 7.46 6.59
CA GLY A 26 3.73 7.28 5.29
C GLY A 26 4.29 5.87 5.05
N THR A 27 4.15 4.94 6.01
CA THR A 27 4.48 3.53 5.79
C THR A 27 3.48 2.91 4.82
N PHE A 28 3.96 2.11 3.88
CA PHE A 28 3.11 1.26 3.08
C PHE A 28 2.69 0.04 3.87
N ILE A 29 1.43 -0.35 3.72
CA ILE A 29 0.87 -1.54 4.34
C ILE A 29 0.19 -2.40 3.28
N GLU A 30 0.23 -3.70 3.51
CA GLU A 30 -0.58 -4.68 2.81
C GLU A 30 -1.74 -5.07 3.74
N VAL A 31 -2.95 -5.06 3.21
CA VAL A 31 -4.16 -5.43 3.93
C VAL A 31 -5.01 -6.34 3.06
N ASP A 32 -5.81 -7.17 3.69
CA ASP A 32 -6.81 -7.96 2.99
C ASP A 32 -7.84 -7.02 2.35
N ASP A 33 -8.24 -7.35 1.13
CA ASP A 33 -9.35 -6.70 0.45
C ASP A 33 -10.66 -7.46 0.72
N MET A 34 -11.78 -6.80 0.44
CA MET A 34 -13.11 -7.38 0.65
C MET A 34 -13.46 -8.50 -0.34
N ALA A 35 -12.64 -8.73 -1.36
CA ALA A 35 -12.82 -9.74 -2.39
C ALA A 35 -11.96 -11.00 -2.15
N GLY A 36 -11.29 -11.10 -1.00
CA GLY A 36 -10.43 -12.24 -0.64
C GLY A 36 -9.00 -12.16 -1.18
N GLY A 37 -8.63 -11.03 -1.79
CA GLY A 37 -7.26 -10.71 -2.18
C GLY A 37 -6.54 -9.85 -1.13
N ARG A 38 -5.40 -9.29 -1.53
CA ARG A 38 -4.64 -8.33 -0.72
C ARG A 38 -4.33 -7.10 -1.56
N ARG A 39 -4.28 -5.94 -0.90
CA ARG A 39 -4.02 -4.65 -1.53
C ARG A 39 -3.03 -3.81 -0.75
N VAL A 40 -2.38 -2.89 -1.46
CA VAL A 40 -1.41 -1.96 -0.87
C VAL A 40 -2.07 -0.61 -0.61
N GLY A 41 -1.81 -0.06 0.57
CA GLY A 41 -2.19 1.28 0.99
C GLY A 41 -1.05 2.04 1.67
N MET A 42 -1.24 3.33 1.91
CA MET A 42 -0.29 4.20 2.59
C MET A 42 -0.89 4.75 3.88
N VAL A 43 -0.19 4.55 5.01
CA VAL A 43 -0.63 4.98 6.33
C VAL A 43 -0.70 6.50 6.43
N CYS A 44 -1.80 7.01 6.98
CA CYS A 44 -2.05 8.43 7.18
C CYS A 44 -1.22 9.01 8.35
N LYS A 45 -1.26 10.34 8.51
CA LYS A 45 -0.57 11.06 9.58
C LYS A 45 -0.98 10.60 10.99
N ASP A 46 -2.20 10.09 11.16
CA ASP A 46 -2.71 9.59 12.44
C ASP A 46 -2.13 8.23 12.86
N GLY A 47 -1.53 7.48 11.93
CA GLY A 47 -0.97 6.15 12.15
C GLY A 47 -2.02 5.03 12.33
N VAL A 48 -3.31 5.31 12.17
CA VAL A 48 -4.41 4.36 12.41
C VAL A 48 -5.39 4.27 11.24
N THR A 49 -5.30 5.18 10.27
CA THR A 49 -5.98 5.08 8.99
C THR A 49 -4.98 4.97 7.83
N PHE A 50 -5.45 4.58 6.66
CA PHE A 50 -4.64 4.47 5.45
C PHE A 50 -5.40 4.92 4.20
N TRP A 51 -4.65 5.41 3.22
CA TRP A 51 -5.10 5.68 1.87
C TRP A 51 -4.89 4.47 0.97
N ASP A 52 -5.95 3.98 0.34
CA ASP A 52 -5.92 3.10 -0.82
C ASP A 52 -6.17 3.83 -2.14
N LEU A 53 -6.40 5.15 -2.10
CA LEU A 53 -6.32 6.06 -3.24
C LEU A 53 -5.81 7.41 -2.75
N LEU A 54 -4.86 8.02 -3.47
CA LEU A 54 -4.31 9.34 -3.13
C LEU A 54 -5.12 10.46 -3.79
N ASP A 55 -6.42 10.49 -3.48
CA ASP A 55 -7.36 11.48 -3.99
C ASP A 55 -8.32 11.87 -2.87
N SER A 56 -7.97 12.94 -2.14
CA SER A 56 -8.72 13.37 -0.95
C SER A 56 -10.09 13.96 -1.28
N GLU A 57 -10.34 14.35 -2.52
CA GLU A 57 -11.66 14.84 -2.95
C GLU A 57 -12.62 13.69 -3.24
N ARG A 58 -12.08 12.52 -3.63
CA ARG A 58 -12.88 11.37 -4.08
C ARG A 58 -12.89 10.21 -3.11
N CYS A 59 -12.02 10.20 -2.11
CA CYS A 59 -11.89 9.09 -1.17
C CYS A 59 -11.69 9.57 0.26
N THR A 60 -12.06 8.72 1.22
CA THR A 60 -11.80 8.94 2.65
C THR A 60 -10.81 7.89 3.16
N PRO A 61 -9.91 8.22 4.11
CA PRO A 61 -9.02 7.24 4.70
C PRO A 61 -9.81 6.10 5.35
N LEU A 62 -9.32 4.88 5.17
CA LEU A 62 -9.91 3.70 5.79
C LEU A 62 -9.24 3.39 7.11
N THR A 63 -10.01 2.96 8.12
CA THR A 63 -9.44 2.53 9.40
C THR A 63 -8.64 1.24 9.22
N ILE A 64 -7.44 1.19 9.79
CA ILE A 64 -6.63 -0.02 9.84
C ILE A 64 -7.18 -0.93 10.94
N HIS A 65 -8.01 -1.90 10.55
CA HIS A 65 -8.62 -2.84 11.48
C HIS A 65 -7.87 -4.20 11.52
N PRO A 66 -7.68 -4.85 12.69
CA PRO A 66 -6.97 -6.12 12.77
C PRO A 66 -7.53 -7.25 11.88
N SER A 67 -8.84 -7.25 11.63
CA SER A 67 -9.48 -8.24 10.74
C SER A 67 -9.06 -8.12 9.27
N MET A 68 -8.38 -7.04 8.90
CA MET A 68 -7.79 -6.87 7.57
C MET A 68 -6.37 -7.46 7.49
N HIS A 69 -5.91 -8.12 8.55
CA HIS A 69 -4.56 -8.70 8.69
C HIS A 69 -3.42 -7.77 8.23
N PRO A 70 -3.37 -6.52 8.72
CA PRO A 70 -2.44 -5.51 8.21
C PRO A 70 -0.97 -5.90 8.42
N GLN A 71 -0.19 -5.84 7.34
CA GLN A 71 1.24 -6.12 7.34
C GLN A 71 2.00 -4.88 6.88
N ALA A 72 2.98 -4.44 7.68
CA ALA A 72 3.86 -3.34 7.29
C ALA A 72 4.78 -3.79 6.15
N LEU A 73 4.78 -3.02 5.06
CA LEU A 73 5.73 -3.15 3.96
C LEU A 73 6.93 -2.19 4.10
N GLY A 74 6.80 -1.16 4.94
CA GLY A 74 7.84 -0.15 5.18
C GLY A 74 7.77 1.01 4.18
N THR A 75 8.91 1.65 3.93
CA THR A 75 9.05 2.66 2.87
C THR A 75 9.36 1.98 1.53
N LEU A 76 9.22 2.71 0.41
CA LEU A 76 9.64 2.21 -0.91
C LEU A 76 11.09 1.69 -0.91
N VAL A 77 12.01 2.45 -0.30
CA VAL A 77 13.43 2.10 -0.21
C VAL A 77 13.62 0.83 0.62
N GLN A 78 12.98 0.75 1.78
CA GLN A 78 13.09 -0.40 2.66
C GLN A 78 12.51 -1.66 2.01
N PHE A 79 11.32 -1.56 1.42
CA PHE A 79 10.70 -2.67 0.69
C PHE A 79 11.59 -3.17 -0.45
N SER A 80 12.16 -2.24 -1.23
CA SER A 80 13.06 -2.55 -2.32
C SER A 80 14.31 -3.31 -1.85
N GLN A 81 14.91 -2.87 -0.76
CA GLN A 81 16.08 -3.52 -0.17
C GLN A 81 15.75 -4.91 0.41
N ASP A 82 14.72 -4.98 1.26
CA ASP A 82 14.32 -6.21 1.96
C ASP A 82 13.87 -7.32 0.99
N LYS A 83 13.39 -6.95 -0.21
CA LYS A 83 12.97 -7.88 -1.26
C LYS A 83 14.02 -8.10 -2.35
N GLY A 84 15.18 -7.45 -2.30
CA GLY A 84 16.19 -7.56 -3.35
C GLY A 84 15.73 -7.00 -4.71
N LEU A 85 14.91 -5.94 -4.69
CA LEU A 85 14.27 -5.32 -5.85
C LEU A 85 14.92 -3.99 -6.25
N VAL A 86 16.14 -3.69 -5.81
CA VAL A 86 16.82 -2.42 -6.11
C VAL A 86 16.91 -2.18 -7.62
N SER A 87 17.36 -3.18 -8.39
CA SER A 87 17.44 -3.09 -9.85
C SER A 87 16.05 -3.02 -10.50
N ALA A 88 15.06 -3.73 -9.96
CA ALA A 88 13.68 -3.65 -10.44
C ALA A 88 13.05 -2.26 -10.19
N THR A 89 13.42 -1.61 -9.09
CA THR A 89 12.98 -0.25 -8.76
C THR A 89 13.53 0.75 -9.76
N GLN A 90 14.82 0.66 -10.08
CA GLN A 90 15.44 1.50 -11.10
C GLN A 90 14.80 1.28 -12.49
N ALA A 91 14.55 0.02 -12.85
CA ALA A 91 13.91 -0.32 -14.13
C ALA A 91 12.48 0.21 -14.22
N LEU A 92 11.69 0.09 -13.15
CA LEU A 92 10.34 0.63 -13.08
C LEU A 92 10.33 2.16 -13.19
N VAL A 93 11.22 2.85 -12.47
CA VAL A 93 11.36 4.31 -12.56
C VAL A 93 11.69 4.74 -13.98
N ALA A 94 12.69 4.12 -14.60
CA ALA A 94 13.08 4.42 -15.98
C ALA A 94 11.94 4.16 -16.98
N TYR A 95 11.20 3.06 -16.79
CA TYR A 95 10.03 2.73 -17.61
C TYR A 95 8.95 3.82 -17.54
N LEU A 96 8.58 4.24 -16.32
CA LEU A 96 7.57 5.29 -16.11
C LEU A 96 8.02 6.66 -16.63
N GLN A 97 9.30 6.99 -16.49
CA GLN A 97 9.88 8.23 -17.06
C GLN A 97 9.79 8.23 -18.59
N THR A 98 10.13 7.10 -19.22
CA THR A 98 10.11 6.98 -20.68
C THR A 98 8.70 7.09 -21.25
N SER A 99 7.69 6.63 -20.50
CA SER A 99 6.28 6.77 -20.87
C SER A 99 5.69 8.15 -20.55
N GLY A 100 6.45 9.05 -19.92
CA GLY A 100 5.95 10.37 -19.50
C GLY A 100 4.88 10.31 -18.41
N ASP A 101 4.93 9.29 -17.54
CA ASP A 101 3.90 9.05 -16.53
C ASP A 101 4.13 9.93 -15.29
N THR A 102 3.24 10.90 -15.06
CA THR A 102 3.36 11.87 -13.94
C THR A 102 3.17 11.21 -12.56
N ARG A 103 2.59 10.01 -12.52
CA ARG A 103 2.38 9.26 -11.27
C ARG A 103 3.68 8.89 -10.57
N LEU A 104 4.81 8.87 -11.29
CA LEU A 104 6.12 8.68 -10.68
C LEU A 104 6.42 9.73 -9.59
N THR A 105 5.98 10.98 -9.80
CA THR A 105 6.21 12.09 -8.86
C THR A 105 4.99 12.39 -8.00
N GLU A 106 3.80 12.12 -8.50
CA GLU A 106 2.53 12.52 -7.87
C GLU A 106 1.89 11.40 -7.04
N ASP A 107 2.17 10.13 -7.37
CA ASP A 107 1.53 8.97 -6.75
C ASP A 107 2.57 7.91 -6.31
N PRO A 108 3.21 8.10 -5.15
CA PRO A 108 4.13 7.11 -4.58
C PRO A 108 3.43 5.77 -4.24
N LEU A 109 2.11 5.75 -4.08
CA LEU A 109 1.35 4.53 -3.82
C LEU A 109 1.23 3.67 -5.08
N PHE A 110 1.09 4.28 -6.25
CA PHE A 110 1.15 3.56 -7.53
C PHE A 110 2.49 2.85 -7.73
N VAL A 111 3.60 3.54 -7.48
CA VAL A 111 4.96 2.97 -7.61
C VAL A 111 5.14 1.78 -6.66
N MET A 112 4.69 1.93 -5.41
CA MET A 112 4.75 0.83 -4.44
C MET A 112 3.93 -0.38 -4.87
N ARG A 113 2.72 -0.17 -5.41
CA ARG A 113 1.87 -1.26 -5.92
C ARG A 113 2.53 -2.03 -7.03
N ALA A 114 3.10 -1.32 -8.01
CA ALA A 114 3.81 -1.96 -9.12
C ALA A 114 5.00 -2.79 -8.60
N LEU A 115 5.80 -2.26 -7.67
CA LEU A 115 6.89 -3.01 -7.03
C LEU A 115 6.40 -4.23 -6.26
N TRP A 116 5.28 -4.11 -5.54
CA TRP A 116 4.67 -5.22 -4.82
C TRP A 116 4.23 -6.35 -5.76
N PHE A 117 3.68 -6.02 -6.93
CA PHE A 117 3.37 -7.02 -7.95
C PHE A 117 4.63 -7.65 -8.58
N ILE A 118 5.68 -6.87 -8.84
CA ILE A 118 6.98 -7.41 -9.30
C ILE A 118 7.53 -8.41 -8.25
N ALA A 119 7.46 -8.06 -6.96
CA ALA A 119 7.89 -8.92 -5.87
C ALA A 119 7.17 -10.27 -5.85
N LYS A 120 5.84 -10.27 -6.12
CA LYS A 120 5.02 -11.50 -6.17
C LYS A 120 5.39 -12.45 -7.30
N LYS A 121 6.01 -11.94 -8.37
CA LYS A 121 6.50 -12.76 -9.49
C LYS A 121 7.87 -13.39 -9.20
N ALA A 122 8.38 -13.26 -7.97
CA ALA A 122 9.62 -13.87 -7.46
C ALA A 122 10.92 -13.48 -8.21
N ILE A 123 10.92 -12.33 -8.90
CA ILE A 123 12.11 -11.83 -9.61
C ILE A 123 13.03 -11.12 -8.61
N THR A 124 13.74 -11.89 -7.80
CA THR A 124 14.79 -11.35 -6.92
C THR A 124 16.13 -11.33 -7.67
N GLY A 125 16.85 -10.21 -7.64
CA GLY A 125 18.19 -10.09 -8.23
C GLY A 125 18.27 -10.02 -9.77
N HIS A 126 17.15 -9.98 -10.49
CA HIS A 126 17.12 -9.80 -11.94
C HIS A 126 16.35 -8.52 -12.32
N VAL A 127 16.77 -7.89 -13.42
CA VAL A 127 16.09 -6.72 -13.98
C VAL A 127 14.82 -7.21 -14.68
N PRO A 128 13.62 -6.75 -14.30
CA PRO A 128 12.39 -7.15 -14.98
C PRO A 128 12.41 -6.72 -16.45
N ASP A 129 11.89 -7.58 -17.33
CA ASP A 129 11.65 -7.21 -18.73
C ASP A 129 10.45 -6.25 -18.87
N SER A 130 10.32 -5.65 -20.06
CA SER A 130 9.25 -4.70 -20.36
C SER A 130 7.85 -5.29 -20.18
N ALA A 131 7.67 -6.58 -20.50
CA ALA A 131 6.42 -7.30 -20.30
C ALA A 131 6.04 -7.39 -18.82
N THR A 132 7.00 -7.67 -17.93
CA THR A 132 6.76 -7.71 -16.49
C THR A 132 6.50 -6.31 -15.92
N LEU A 133 7.20 -5.29 -16.39
CA LEU A 133 6.95 -3.90 -15.98
C LEU A 133 5.54 -3.43 -16.39
N SER A 134 5.13 -3.68 -17.64
CA SER A 134 3.78 -3.37 -18.13
C SER A 134 2.71 -4.09 -17.31
N TRP A 135 2.87 -5.40 -17.13
CA TRP A 135 1.94 -6.20 -16.34
C TRP A 135 1.82 -5.66 -14.90
N ALA A 136 2.93 -5.34 -14.24
CA ALA A 136 2.89 -4.80 -12.88
C ALA A 136 2.16 -3.44 -12.80
N CYS A 137 2.35 -2.58 -13.81
CA CYS A 137 1.64 -1.31 -13.92
C CYS A 137 0.13 -1.50 -14.15
N GLU A 138 -0.26 -2.48 -14.98
CA GLU A 138 -1.65 -2.85 -15.20
C GLU A 138 -2.30 -3.37 -13.91
N GLN A 139 -1.61 -4.22 -13.16
CA GLN A 139 -2.09 -4.72 -11.88
C GLN A 139 -2.22 -3.61 -10.83
N ALA A 140 -1.25 -2.68 -10.77
CA ALA A 140 -1.32 -1.51 -9.89
C ALA A 140 -2.53 -0.62 -10.22
N ARG A 141 -2.79 -0.38 -11.51
CA ARG A 141 -3.96 0.36 -11.99
C ARG A 141 -5.27 -0.38 -11.67
N ALA A 142 -5.29 -1.71 -11.77
CA ALA A 142 -6.47 -2.49 -11.41
C ALA A 142 -6.81 -2.35 -9.91
N GLN A 143 -5.81 -2.36 -9.01
CA GLN A 143 -6.03 -2.08 -7.58
C GLN A 143 -6.57 -0.67 -7.34
N GLU A 144 -6.00 0.34 -8.00
CA GLU A 144 -6.45 1.73 -7.92
C GLU A 144 -7.92 1.88 -8.34
N GLN A 145 -8.29 1.29 -9.49
CA GLN A 145 -9.67 1.31 -9.99
C GLN A 145 -10.63 0.57 -9.06
N ALA A 146 -10.20 -0.54 -8.45
CA ALA A 146 -11.01 -1.26 -7.47
C ALA A 146 -11.28 -0.40 -6.22
N ALA A 147 -10.26 0.30 -5.71
CA ALA A 147 -10.42 1.23 -4.58
C ALA A 147 -11.38 2.37 -4.94
N ALA A 148 -11.21 3.02 -6.09
CA ALA A 148 -12.09 4.08 -6.56
C ALA A 148 -13.56 3.63 -6.67
N ARG A 149 -13.83 2.41 -7.15
CA ARG A 149 -15.19 1.86 -7.20
C ARG A 149 -15.80 1.67 -5.81
N ILE A 150 -15.02 1.17 -4.85
CA ILE A 150 -15.48 0.98 -3.47
C ILE A 150 -15.84 2.32 -2.83
N HIS A 151 -14.98 3.34 -2.97
CA HIS A 151 -15.26 4.68 -2.44
C HIS A 151 -16.47 5.33 -3.11
N HIS A 152 -16.63 5.17 -4.43
CA HIS A 152 -17.82 5.67 -5.14
C HIS A 152 -19.11 5.03 -4.62
N LEU A 153 -19.13 3.70 -4.46
CA LEU A 153 -20.28 2.97 -3.92
C LEU A 153 -20.58 3.41 -2.48
N ALA A 154 -19.56 3.51 -1.62
CA ALA A 154 -19.73 3.97 -0.25
C ALA A 154 -20.33 5.39 -0.19
N GLY A 155 -19.86 6.29 -1.05
CA GLY A 155 -20.41 7.64 -1.18
C GLY A 155 -21.89 7.65 -1.55
N GLN A 156 -22.36 6.75 -2.42
CA GLN A 156 -23.78 6.64 -2.79
C GLN A 156 -24.67 6.22 -1.60
N TYR A 157 -24.18 5.32 -0.73
CA TYR A 157 -24.96 4.85 0.42
C TYR A 157 -24.93 5.81 1.61
N CYS A 158 -23.89 6.65 1.73
CA CYS A 158 -23.72 7.60 2.84
C CYS A 158 -24.26 9.02 2.55
N SER A 159 -24.75 9.28 1.34
CA SER A 159 -25.31 10.59 0.92
C SER A 159 -26.84 10.61 0.87
N GLY A 160 -27.50 9.56 1.38
CA GLY A 160 -28.96 9.47 1.55
C GLY A 160 -29.45 9.99 2.89
#